data_AF-A0A2K3K7B3-F1
#
_entry.id   AF-A0A2K3K7B3-F1
#
_cell.length_a   1.000
_cell.length_b   1.000
_cell.length_c   1.000
_cell.angle_alpha   90.00
_cell.angle_beta   90.00
_cell.angle_gamma   90.00
#
_symmetry.space_group_name_H-M   'P 1'
#
loop_
_entity.id
_entity.type
_entity.pdbx_description
1 polymer ?
#
loop_
_entity_poly.entity_id
_entity_poly.type
_entity_poly.pdbx_seq_one_letter_code
_entity_poly.pdbx_strand_id
1 'polypeptide(L)'
;MGRGRGGKSRTQRKHFQQNRENVWKPPRPESLPSPTNLFDIQNADFDHYYKDQNIVSPEEWDSFMQLLRTPLPAAFRINSRNKYNRMLT
;
A
#
# COMPACT_ATOMS: atom_id res chain seq x y z
N MET A 1 -3.40 18.28 53.36
CA MET A 1 -3.98 18.66 52.06
C MET A 1 -2.84 18.95 51.08
N GLY A 2 -2.52 18.02 50.17
CA GLY A 2 -1.46 18.21 49.18
C GLY A 2 -2.01 18.06 47.78
N ARG A 3 -2.35 19.16 47.11
CA ARG A 3 -2.71 19.16 45.68
C ARG A 3 -1.49 19.63 44.89
N GLY A 4 -0.60 18.68 44.56
CA GLY A 4 0.45 18.89 43.58
C GLY A 4 -0.18 19.12 42.20
N ARG A 5 -0.25 20.37 41.74
CA ARG A 5 -0.57 20.71 40.35
C ARG A 5 0.66 20.39 39.48
N GLY A 6 0.78 19.11 39.12
CA GLY A 6 1.78 18.59 38.20
C GLY A 6 1.42 18.89 36.75
N GLY A 7 2.35 19.54 36.05
CA GLY A 7 2.17 20.11 34.73
C GLY A 7 2.03 19.10 33.58
N LYS A 8 1.45 19.63 32.50
CA LYS A 8 1.83 19.43 31.09
C LYS A 8 0.86 20.28 30.24
N SER A 9 1.00 21.60 30.36
CA SER A 9 0.51 22.47 29.29
C SER A 9 1.29 22.05 28.04
N ARG A 10 0.57 21.50 27.08
CA ARG A 10 1.07 20.93 25.83
C ARG A 10 1.89 21.99 25.08
N THR A 11 3.19 22.07 25.34
CA THR A 11 4.16 22.67 24.41
C THR A 11 4.01 21.91 23.11
N GLN A 12 3.30 22.51 22.16
CA GLN A 12 3.29 22.23 20.72
C GLN A 12 2.12 22.97 20.03
N ARG A 13 1.08 23.46 20.73
CA ARG A 13 -0.06 24.11 20.03
C ARG A 13 0.28 25.39 19.27
N LYS A 14 1.36 26.11 19.63
CA LYS A 14 1.76 27.36 18.94
C LYS A 14 2.39 27.11 17.56
N HIS A 15 3.07 25.99 17.36
CA HIS A 15 3.75 25.67 16.09
C HIS A 15 2.78 25.21 14.98
N PHE A 16 1.57 24.78 15.35
CA PHE A 16 0.52 24.37 14.41
C PHE A 16 -0.49 25.48 14.09
N GLN A 17 -0.32 26.69 14.63
CA GLN A 17 -1.21 27.83 14.32
C GLN A 17 -0.89 28.49 12.97
N GLN A 18 0.32 28.28 12.46
CA GLN A 18 0.69 28.73 11.12
C GLN A 18 0.23 27.67 10.13
N ASN A 19 -0.82 28.00 9.37
CA ASN A 19 -1.29 27.19 8.24
C ASN A 19 -0.25 27.31 7.11
N ARG A 20 0.85 26.57 7.26
CA ARG A 20 1.89 26.50 6.23
C ARG A 20 1.34 25.67 5.07
N GLU A 21 1.46 26.20 3.88
CA GLU A 21 1.18 25.46 2.67
C GLU A 21 2.01 24.16 2.68
N ASN A 22 1.33 23.03 2.46
CA ASN A 22 2.00 21.75 2.37
C ASN A 22 2.64 21.65 0.98
N VAL A 23 3.84 22.17 0.82
CA VAL A 23 4.61 22.13 -0.45
C VAL A 23 4.76 20.69 -0.97
N TRP A 24 4.81 19.70 -0.06
CA TRP A 24 4.91 18.28 -0.40
C TRP A 24 3.59 17.64 -0.82
N LYS A 25 2.45 18.33 -0.68
CA LYS A 25 1.16 17.81 -1.12
C LYS A 25 0.82 18.43 -2.47
N PRO A 26 0.86 17.66 -3.57
CA PRO A 26 0.36 18.16 -4.83
C PRO A 26 -1.11 18.57 -4.67
N PRO A 27 -1.58 19.62 -5.36
CA PRO A 27 -2.98 20.01 -5.34
C PRO A 27 -3.83 18.79 -5.73
N ARG A 28 -4.90 18.55 -4.95
CA ARG A 28 -5.85 17.49 -5.27
C ARG A 28 -6.42 17.80 -6.66
N PRO A 29 -6.25 16.93 -7.67
CA PRO A 29 -6.87 17.15 -8.97
C PRO A 29 -8.39 17.21 -8.80
N GLU A 30 -9.03 18.25 -9.35
CA GLU A 30 -10.48 18.54 -9.27
C GLU A 30 -11.32 17.34 -9.76
N SER A 31 -10.76 16.57 -10.68
CA SER A 31 -11.25 15.26 -11.09
C SER A 31 -10.24 14.20 -10.65
N LEU A 32 -10.61 13.36 -9.68
CA LEU A 32 -9.98 12.05 -9.59
C LEU A 32 -10.17 11.40 -10.97
N PRO A 33 -9.12 10.93 -11.66
CA PRO A 33 -9.35 10.05 -12.80
C PRO A 33 -10.29 8.95 -12.28
N SER A 34 -11.47 8.84 -12.90
CA SER A 34 -12.39 7.71 -12.71
C SER A 34 -11.52 6.47 -12.58
N PRO A 35 -11.64 5.66 -11.50
CA PRO A 35 -10.63 4.68 -11.12
C PRO A 35 -10.22 3.91 -12.37
N THR A 36 -9.12 4.34 -12.98
CA THR A 36 -8.57 3.73 -14.19
C THR A 36 -8.48 2.28 -13.81
N ASN A 37 -9.14 1.40 -14.57
CA ASN A 37 -9.44 0.04 -14.13
C ASN A 37 -8.22 -0.47 -13.37
N LEU A 38 -8.35 -0.69 -12.06
CA LEU A 38 -7.20 -0.98 -11.19
C LEU A 38 -6.47 -2.28 -11.59
N PHE A 39 -7.01 -2.96 -12.61
CA PHE A 39 -6.60 -4.19 -13.22
C PHE A 39 -6.10 -4.04 -14.67
N ASP A 40 -5.98 -2.82 -15.20
CA ASP A 40 -5.31 -2.57 -16.49
C ASP A 40 -3.79 -2.73 -16.31
N ILE A 41 -3.36 -3.99 -16.19
CA ILE A 41 -1.95 -4.42 -16.11
C ILE A 41 -1.41 -4.52 -17.56
N GLN A 42 -1.43 -3.39 -18.27
CA GLN A 42 -0.87 -3.28 -19.61
C GLN A 42 0.21 -2.19 -19.61
N ASN A 43 1.45 -2.58 -19.92
CA ASN A 43 2.57 -1.67 -20.07
C ASN A 43 3.44 -2.18 -21.24
N ALA A 44 3.50 -1.40 -22.33
CA ALA A 44 4.24 -1.78 -23.53
C ALA A 44 5.77 -1.79 -23.29
N ASP A 45 6.27 -0.88 -22.46
CA ASP A 45 7.70 -0.81 -22.12
C ASP A 45 8.15 -2.03 -21.32
N PHE A 46 7.26 -2.54 -20.46
CA PHE A 46 7.50 -3.78 -19.71
C PHE A 46 7.68 -4.96 -20.66
N ASP A 47 6.79 -5.11 -21.64
CA ASP A 47 6.84 -6.22 -22.59
C ASP A 47 8.14 -6.22 -23.41
N HIS A 48 8.56 -5.06 -23.93
CA HIS A 48 9.79 -4.95 -24.70
C HIS A 48 11.03 -5.29 -23.85
N TYR A 49 11.16 -4.68 -22.68
CA TYR A 49 12.33 -4.83 -21.83
C TYR A 49 12.57 -6.27 -21.38
N TYR A 50 11.50 -7.00 -21.05
CA TYR A 50 11.62 -8.37 -20.56
C TYR A 50 11.68 -9.42 -21.68
N LYS A 51 11.14 -9.14 -22.88
CA LYS A 51 11.38 -9.96 -24.07
C LYS A 51 12.84 -9.93 -24.50
N ASP A 52 13.48 -8.76 -24.47
CA ASP A 52 14.90 -8.59 -24.84
C ASP A 52 15.86 -9.39 -23.94
N GLN A 53 15.45 -9.65 -22.70
CA GLN A 53 16.22 -10.45 -21.73
C GLN A 53 16.12 -11.95 -21.96
N ASN A 54 15.22 -12.39 -22.86
CA ASN A 54 15.04 -13.79 -23.23
C ASN A 54 14.85 -14.73 -22.02
N ILE A 55 14.08 -14.27 -21.02
CA ILE A 55 13.81 -15.03 -19.77
C ILE A 55 12.90 -16.22 -20.04
N VAL A 56 12.00 -16.08 -21.01
CA VAL A 56 11.00 -17.07 -21.43
C VAL A 56 11.03 -17.15 -22.95
N SER A 57 10.80 -18.34 -23.50
CA SER A 57 10.70 -18.53 -24.96
C SER A 57 9.58 -17.67 -25.55
N PRO A 58 9.71 -17.12 -26.77
CA PRO A 58 8.68 -16.29 -27.37
C PRO A 58 7.31 -16.96 -27.46
N GLU A 59 7.29 -18.29 -27.66
CA GLU A 59 6.06 -19.08 -27.73
C GLU A 59 5.31 -19.17 -26.39
N GLU A 60 6.02 -19.03 -25.27
CA GLU A 60 5.48 -19.15 -23.91
C GLU A 60 5.13 -17.79 -23.29
N TRP A 61 5.50 -16.68 -23.95
CA TRP A 61 5.34 -15.32 -23.44
C TRP A 61 3.90 -15.01 -23.02
N ASP A 62 2.93 -15.36 -23.86
CA ASP A 62 1.52 -15.07 -23.60
C ASP A 62 0.99 -15.84 -22.38
N SER A 63 1.44 -17.09 -22.21
CA SER A 63 1.09 -17.92 -21.05
C SER A 63 1.72 -17.36 -19.76
N PHE A 64 2.97 -16.88 -19.83
CA PHE A 64 3.64 -16.20 -18.74
C PHE A 64 2.91 -14.91 -18.32
N MET A 65 2.53 -14.07 -19.28
CA MET A 65 1.76 -12.85 -19.01
C MET A 65 0.38 -13.14 -18.43
N GLN A 66 -0.27 -14.21 -18.88
CA GLN A 66 -1.54 -14.65 -18.33
C GLN A 66 -1.40 -15.00 -16.84
N LEU A 67 -0.35 -15.75 -16.47
CA LEU A 67 -0.07 -16.10 -15.07
C LEU A 67 0.23 -14.85 -14.21
N LEU A 68 1.03 -13.91 -14.71
CA LEU A 68 1.31 -12.66 -13.99
C LEU A 68 0.06 -11.80 -13.74
N ARG A 69 -0.91 -11.86 -14.64
CA ARG A 69 -2.19 -11.15 -14.51
C ARG A 69 -3.18 -11.86 -13.59
N THR A 70 -2.93 -13.12 -13.21
CA THR A 70 -3.81 -13.82 -12.27
C THR A 70 -3.63 -13.27 -10.85
N PRO A 71 -4.72 -12.93 -10.13
CA PRO A 71 -4.61 -12.46 -8.76
C PRO A 71 -4.07 -13.59 -7.87
N LEU A 72 -3.13 -13.25 -7.00
CA LEU A 72 -2.59 -14.21 -6.04
C LEU A 72 -3.69 -14.69 -5.09
N PRO A 73 -3.70 -15.99 -4.73
CA PRO A 73 -4.64 -16.51 -3.75
C PRO A 73 -4.41 -15.81 -2.40
N ALA A 74 -5.50 -15.60 -1.66
CA ALA A 74 -5.41 -15.05 -0.31
C ALA A 74 -4.60 -16.00 0.59
N ALA A 75 -3.53 -15.48 1.20
CA ALA A 75 -2.72 -16.21 2.16
C ALA A 75 -2.97 -15.67 3.57
N PHE A 76 -3.22 -16.56 4.53
CA PHE A 76 -3.42 -16.20 5.93
C PHE A 76 -2.29 -16.76 6.80
N ARG A 77 -1.77 -15.93 7.71
CA ARG A 77 -0.81 -16.36 8.73
C ARG A 77 -1.56 -16.79 9.99
N ILE A 78 -1.41 -18.06 10.38
CA ILE A 78 -1.90 -18.56 11.67
C ILE A 78 -0.80 -18.37 12.71
N ASN A 79 -1.10 -17.68 13.80
CA ASN A 79 -0.19 -17.55 14.94
C ASN A 79 -0.55 -18.58 16.01
N SER A 80 0.36 -19.52 16.32
CA SER A 80 0.12 -20.59 17.31
C SER A 80 -0.04 -20.09 18.75
N ARG A 81 0.50 -18.89 19.06
CA ARG A 81 0.37 -18.23 20.37
C ARG A 81 -0.80 -17.24 20.38
N ASN A 82 -2.01 -17.75 20.16
CA ASN A 82 -3.21 -16.94 20.28
C ASN A 82 -4.01 -17.37 21.51
N LYS A 83 -4.52 -16.40 22.29
CA LYS A 83 -5.28 -16.62 23.54
C LYS A 83 -6.58 -17.43 23.37
N TYR A 84 -6.94 -17.75 22.13
CA TYR A 84 -8.13 -18.49 21.73
C TYR A 84 -7.87 -19.97 21.40
N ASN A 85 -6.64 -20.48 21.57
CA ASN A 85 -6.26 -21.86 21.24
C ASN A 85 -6.70 -22.91 22.30
N ARG A 86 -7.81 -22.69 23.03
CA ARG A 86 -8.19 -23.51 24.19
C ARG A 86 -9.68 -23.92 24.20
N MET A 87 -10.26 -24.19 23.03
CA MET A 87 -11.67 -24.63 22.92
C MET A 87 -11.84 -25.97 22.17
N LEU A 88 -10.84 -26.87 22.20
CA LEU A 88 -10.94 -28.22 21.61
C LEU A 88 -10.39 -29.30 22.55
N THR A 89 -10.76 -29.27 23.83
CA THR A 89 -10.54 -30.40 24.76
C THR A 89 -11.76 -30.58 25.63
#